data_AF-Q9TPI9-F1
#
_entry.id   AF-Q9TPI9-F1
#
_cell.length_a   1.000
_cell.length_b   1.000
_cell.length_c   1.000
_cell.angle_alpha   90.00
_cell.angle_beta   90.00
_cell.angle_gamma   90.00
#
_symmetry.space_group_name_H-M   'P 1'
#
loop_
_entity.id
_entity.type
_entity.pdbx_description
1 polymer ?
#
loop_
_entity_poly.entity_id
_entity_poly.type
_entity_poly.pdbx_seq_one_letter_code
_entity_poly.pdbx_strand_id
1 'polypeptide(L)' 'CSAYGFYPKTIMITWLRNGQKVNSDVTSIEEMSNGDWSYQIHSYLEYTPTAGEIITCLVEHPS' A
#
# COMPACT_ATOMS: atom_id res chain seq x y z
N CYS A 1 0.17 2.28 -4.97
CA CYS A 1 0.97 1.12 -4.55
C CYS A 1 0.09 -0.10 -4.67
N SER A 2 0.59 -1.14 -5.34
CA SER A 2 -0.21 -2.34 -5.62
C SER A 2 0.59 -3.57 -5.21
N ALA A 3 -0.04 -4.50 -4.50
CA ALA A 3 0.52 -5.80 -4.16
C ALA A 3 -0.40 -6.90 -4.70
N TYR A 4 0.18 -7.96 -5.24
CA TYR A 4 -0.53 -9.02 -5.96
C TYR A 4 -0.04 -10.40 -5.50
N GLY A 5 -0.91 -11.40 -5.63
CA GLY A 5 -0.52 -12.81 -5.48
C GLY A 5 -0.15 -13.21 -4.06
N PHE A 6 -0.60 -12.47 -3.04
CA PHE A 6 -0.25 -12.73 -1.65
C PHE A 6 -1.31 -13.59 -0.93
N TYR A 7 -0.84 -14.36 0.04
CA TYR A 7 -1.63 -15.17 0.96
C TYR A 7 -0.82 -15.42 2.24
N PRO A 8 -1.38 -15.33 3.46
CA PRO A 8 -2.79 -15.13 3.80
C PRO A 8 -3.30 -13.71 3.54
N LYS A 9 -4.60 -13.45 3.71
CA LYS A 9 -5.22 -12.15 3.41
C LYS A 9 -4.61 -10.97 4.17
N THR A 10 -4.11 -11.20 5.38
CA THR A 10 -3.63 -10.13 6.26
C THR A 10 -2.36 -9.49 5.70
N ILE A 11 -2.46 -8.22 5.32
CA ILE A 11 -1.36 -7.39 4.80
C ILE A 11 -1.50 -5.98 5.38
N MET A 12 -0.38 -5.29 5.56
CA MET A 12 -0.36 -3.88 5.97
C MET A 12 0.40 -3.06 4.94
N ILE A 13 -0.24 -1.99 4.47
CA ILE A 13 0.39 -1.02 3.58
C ILE A 13 0.51 0.30 4.33
N THR A 14 1.73 0.81 4.44
CA THR A 14 2.03 2.10 5.06
C THR A 14 2.68 3.02 4.04
N TRP A 15 2.15 4.22 3.88
CA TRP A 15 2.83 5.27 3.13
C TRP A 15 3.79 6.02 4.05
N LEU A 16 5.03 6.20 3.58
CA LEU A 16 6.03 7.04 4.22
C LEU A 16 6.36 8.22 3.30
N ARG A 17 6.38 9.42 3.86
CA ARG A 17 6.91 10.62 3.22
C ARG A 17 8.18 11.02 3.95
N ASN A 18 9.32 10.97 3.26
CA ASN A 18 10.64 11.21 3.83
C ASN A 18 10.91 10.34 5.09
N GLY A 19 10.45 9.08 5.06
CA GLY A 19 10.60 8.14 6.17
C GLY A 19 9.59 8.29 7.32
N GLN A 20 8.69 9.29 7.28
CA GLN A 20 7.64 9.46 8.28
C GLN A 20 6.29 8.92 7.79
N LYS A 21 5.57 8.22 8.67
CA LYS A 21 4.24 7.68 8.34
C LYS A 21 3.25 8.78 7.99
N VAL A 22 2.58 8.62 6.87
CA VAL A 22 1.50 9.49 6.43
C VAL A 22 0.18 8.90 6.92
N ASN A 23 -0.53 9.64 7.78
CA ASN A 23 -1.81 9.20 8.36
C ASN A 23 -3.05 9.84 7.69
N SER A 24 -2.86 10.94 6.94
CA SER A 24 -3.89 11.63 6.17
C SER A 24 -3.77 11.28 4.68
N ASP A 25 -4.85 11.37 3.91
CA ASP A 25 -4.83 11.31 2.44
C ASP A 25 -4.50 9.94 1.80
N VAL A 26 -4.58 8.86 2.60
CA VAL A 26 -4.47 7.48 2.11
C VAL A 26 -5.86 6.93 1.81
N THR A 27 -6.13 6.68 0.53
CA THR A 27 -7.33 5.96 0.08
C THR A 27 -6.93 4.51 -0.18
N SER A 28 -7.19 3.63 0.78
CA SER A 28 -6.93 2.19 0.68
C SER A 28 -8.23 1.44 0.45
N ILE A 29 -8.64 1.27 -0.81
CA ILE A 29 -9.85 0.49 -1.13
C ILE A 29 -9.66 -0.14 -2.51
N GLU A 30 -9.26 -1.42 -2.51
CA GLU A 30 -9.63 -2.43 -3.51
C GLU A 30 -8.93 -3.74 -3.13
N GLU A 31 -9.55 -4.49 -2.21
CA GLU A 31 -9.19 -5.87 -1.93
C GLU A 31 -9.98 -6.76 -2.89
N MET A 32 -9.28 -7.47 -3.78
CA MET A 32 -9.92 -8.37 -4.73
C MET A 32 -9.39 -9.79 -4.56
N SER A 33 -10.29 -10.78 -4.59
CA SER A 33 -9.90 -12.19 -4.70
C SER A 33 -9.57 -12.48 -6.15
N ASN A 34 -8.39 -13.05 -6.41
CA ASN A 34 -7.94 -13.36 -7.77
C ASN A 34 -8.56 -14.66 -8.33
N GLY A 35 -9.38 -15.37 -7.54
CA GLY A 35 -10.03 -16.62 -7.95
C GLY A 35 -9.12 -17.85 -7.90
N ASP A 36 -7.86 -17.68 -7.52
CA ASP A 36 -6.80 -18.70 -7.43
C ASP A 36 -6.25 -18.85 -5.99
N TRP A 37 -7.07 -18.50 -4.98
CA TRP A 37 -6.72 -18.45 -3.55
C TRP A 37 -5.75 -17.32 -3.16
N SER A 38 -5.32 -16.47 -4.09
CA SER A 38 -4.51 -15.29 -3.79
C SER A 38 -5.34 -14.01 -3.72
N TYR A 39 -4.76 -12.98 -3.10
CA TYR A 39 -5.34 -11.66 -2.96
C TYR A 39 -4.52 -10.60 -3.71
N GLN A 40 -5.18 -9.51 -4.05
CA GLN A 40 -4.54 -8.26 -4.47
C GLN A 40 -5.08 -7.09 -3.65
N ILE A 41 -4.24 -6.06 -3.49
CA ILE A 41 -4.59 -4.83 -2.79
C ILE A 41 -3.98 -3.62 -3.50
N HIS A 42 -4.76 -2.55 -3.54
CA HIS A 42 -4.34 -1.25 -4.07
C HIS A 42 -4.51 -0.17 -3.01
N SER A 43 -3.44 0.61 -2.81
CA SER A 43 -3.44 1.78 -1.94
C SER A 43 -3.00 2.99 -2.73
N TYR A 44 -3.70 4.10 -2.54
CA TYR A 44 -3.45 5.37 -3.23
C TYR A 44 -3.12 6.43 -2.19
N LEU A 45 -2.13 7.27 -2.50
CA LEU A 45 -1.75 8.44 -1.70
C LEU A 45 -2.00 9.68 -2.55
N GLU A 46 -2.93 10.53 -2.12
CA GLU A 46 -3.12 11.85 -2.70
C GLU A 46 -2.15 12.83 -2.02
N TYR A 47 -1.25 13.44 -2.79
CA TYR A 47 -0.30 14.41 -2.27
C TYR A 47 0.12 15.40 -3.36
N THR A 48 0.60 16.57 -2.94
CA THR A 48 1.24 17.54 -3.83
C THR A 48 2.76 17.30 -3.84
N PRO A 49 3.36 16.99 -5.00
CA PRO A 49 4.78 16.71 -5.08
C PRO A 49 5.65 17.90 -4.67
N THR A 50 6.69 17.66 -3.87
CA THR A 50 7.71 18.63 -3.49
C THR A 50 9.10 18.18 -3.90
N ALA A 51 9.95 19.11 -4.33
CA ALA A 51 11.27 18.78 -4.87
C ALA A 51 12.15 18.11 -3.80
N GLY A 52 12.70 16.95 -4.13
CA GLY A 52 13.60 16.19 -3.25
C GLY A 52 12.89 15.33 -2.20
N GLU A 53 11.56 15.23 -2.23
CA GLU A 53 10.86 14.32 -1.33
C GLU A 53 10.94 12.86 -1.82
N ILE A 54 10.89 11.95 -0.86
CA ILE A 54 10.88 10.51 -1.09
C ILE A 54 9.55 9.97 -0.59
N ILE A 55 8.79 9.36 -1.51
CA ILE A 55 7.57 8.63 -1.19
C ILE A 55 7.90 7.14 -1.18
N THR A 56 7.61 6.47 -0.07
CA THR A 56 7.82 5.03 0.09
C THR A 56 6.49 4.37 0.38
N CYS A 57 6.21 3.28 -0.33
CA CYS A 57 5.17 2.34 0.06
C CYS A 57 5.84 1.17 0.79
N LEU A 58 5.56 1.04 2.08
CA LEU A 58 5.99 -0.10 2.87
C LEU A 58 4.88 -1.14 2.88
N VAL A 59 5.21 -2.36 2.47
CA VAL A 59 4.30 -3.50 2.44
C VAL A 59 4.80 -4.53 3.45
N GLU A 60 3.98 -4.83 4.45
CA GLU A 60 4.27 -5.83 5.47
C GLU A 60 3.27 -6.97 5.32
N HIS A 61 3.80 -8.18 5.11
CA HIS A 61 3.00 -9.38 4.90
C HIS A 61 3.64 -10.55 5.66
N PRO A 62 2.86 -11.52 6.20
CA PRO A 62 3.39 -12.63 6.99
C PRO A 62 4.23 -13.67 6.22
N SER A 63 4.24 -13.65 4.88
CA SER A 63 4.98 -14.60 4.04
C SER A 63 6.42 -14.22 3.79
#